data_AF-A0A959Z2L8-F1
#
_entry.id   AF-A0A959Z2L8-F1
#
_cell.length_a   1.000
_cell.length_b   1.000
_cell.length_c   1.000
_cell.angle_alpha   90.00
_cell.angle_beta   90.00
_cell.angle_gamma   90.00
#
_symmetry.space_group_name_H-M   'P 1'
#
loop_
_entity.id
_entity.type
_entity.pdbx_description
1 polymer ?
#
loop_
_entity_poly.entity_id
_entity_poly.type
_entity_poly.pdbx_seq_one_letter_code
_entity_poly.pdbx_strand_id
1 'polypeptide(L)'
;TQARKTVGSVQALWAGDVRFNADIKYTGSDNDRDPILQRIGGVVPTNVVSGYHPEDVDLDGNVKYTGSDNDRDPILQNIGGVVPTATRQEQLP
;
A
#
# COMPACT_ATOMS: atom_id res chain seq x y z
N THR A 1 -4.83 -14.82 -11.17
CA THR A 1 -3.78 -14.43 -12.13
C THR A 1 -4.20 -13.18 -12.89
N GLN A 2 -3.87 -12.01 -12.36
CA GLN A 2 -3.68 -10.83 -13.20
C GLN A 2 -2.29 -10.38 -12.81
N ALA A 3 -1.32 -10.45 -13.71
CA ALA A 3 0.07 -10.21 -13.35
C ALA A 3 0.47 -8.76 -13.59
N ARG A 4 -0.50 -7.83 -13.78
CA ARG A 4 -0.30 -6.39 -14.02
C ARG A 4 -1.59 -5.63 -13.66
N LYS A 5 -1.50 -4.33 -13.36
CA LYS A 5 -2.63 -3.38 -13.32
C LYS A 5 -2.57 -2.50 -14.55
N THR A 6 -3.68 -2.39 -15.28
CA THR A 6 -3.80 -1.43 -16.38
C THR A 6 -3.90 -0.02 -15.80
N VAL A 7 -2.97 0.86 -16.18
CA VAL A 7 -3.00 2.30 -15.87
C VAL A 7 -3.03 3.03 -17.21
N GLY A 8 -4.21 3.50 -17.63
CA GLY A 8 -4.40 4.04 -18.98
C GLY A 8 -4.13 2.99 -20.06
N SER A 9 -3.14 3.23 -20.92
CA SER A 9 -2.72 2.29 -21.98
C SER A 9 -1.54 1.39 -21.58
N VAL A 10 -0.93 1.61 -20.41
CA VAL A 10 0.25 0.85 -19.96
C VAL A 10 -0.13 -0.20 -18.91
N GLN A 11 0.70 -1.25 -18.84
CA GLN A 11 0.61 -2.26 -17.81
C GLN A 11 1.67 -1.98 -16.76
N ALA A 12 1.25 -1.76 -15.52
CA ALA A 12 2.12 -1.49 -14.39
C ALA A 12 2.14 -2.67 -13.42
N LEU A 13 3.22 -2.76 -12.62
CA LEU A 13 3.24 -3.60 -11.42
C LEU A 13 2.26 -3.02 -10.39
N TRP A 14 1.88 -3.81 -9.38
CA TRP A 14 1.04 -3.31 -8.30
C TRP A 14 1.85 -2.54 -7.29
N ALA A 15 1.36 -1.36 -6.91
CA ALA A 15 1.85 -0.63 -5.75
C ALA A 15 1.33 -1.27 -4.45
N GLY A 16 2.02 -1.03 -3.33
CA GLY A 16 1.50 -1.38 -2.00
C GLY A 16 2.11 -2.60 -1.32
N ASP A 17 3.15 -3.22 -1.88
CA ASP A 17 4.08 -4.04 -1.09
C ASP A 17 5.08 -3.10 -0.42
N VAL A 18 4.76 -2.71 0.82
CA VAL A 18 5.57 -1.77 1.61
C VAL A 18 6.74 -2.49 2.27
N ARG A 19 6.66 -3.83 2.41
CA ARG A 19 7.70 -4.66 3.01
C ARG A 19 8.69 -5.24 2.01
N PHE A 20 8.43 -5.17 0.72
CA PHE A 20 9.19 -5.81 -0.35
C PHE A 20 9.35 -7.32 -0.11
N ASN A 21 8.27 -7.97 0.36
CA ASN A 21 8.24 -9.40 0.69
C ASN A 21 7.51 -10.23 -0.37
N ALA A 22 7.16 -9.63 -1.50
CA ALA A 22 6.43 -10.24 -2.58
C ALA A 22 4.99 -10.67 -2.23
N ASP A 23 4.38 -10.07 -1.21
CA ASP A 23 3.00 -10.32 -0.81
C ASP A 23 2.30 -9.00 -0.42
N ILE A 24 1.21 -8.65 -1.09
CA ILE A 24 0.34 -7.53 -0.67
C ILE A 24 -0.73 -8.05 0.29
N LYS A 25 -0.73 -7.52 1.51
CA LYS A 25 -1.65 -7.88 2.61
C LYS A 25 -2.15 -6.64 3.33
N TYR A 26 -3.47 -6.53 3.53
CA TYR A 26 -4.04 -5.45 4.32
C TYR A 26 -4.23 -5.80 5.81
N THR A 27 -4.40 -7.08 6.14
CA THR A 27 -4.56 -7.55 7.54
C THR A 27 -3.70 -8.79 7.80
N GLY A 28 -3.62 -9.21 9.07
CA GLY A 28 -2.81 -10.36 9.50
C GLY A 28 -1.36 -10.00 9.81
N SER A 29 -0.53 -11.02 10.07
CA SER A 29 0.92 -10.82 10.24
C SER A 29 1.51 -10.23 8.96
N ASP A 30 2.51 -9.36 9.12
CA ASP A 30 3.28 -8.80 8.01
C ASP A 30 2.44 -8.02 6.98
N ASN A 31 1.35 -7.39 7.43
CA ASN A 31 0.45 -6.59 6.57
C ASN A 31 1.01 -5.21 6.22
N ASP A 32 0.93 -4.80 4.96
CA ASP A 32 1.55 -3.58 4.40
C ASP A 32 1.03 -2.26 4.95
N ARG A 33 -0.12 -2.26 5.63
CA ARG A 33 -0.65 -1.04 6.27
C ARG A 33 0.08 -0.68 7.56
N ASP A 34 0.64 -1.65 8.30
CA ASP A 34 1.24 -1.37 9.61
C ASP A 34 2.51 -0.49 9.55
N PRO A 35 3.46 -0.68 8.60
CA PRO A 35 4.63 0.20 8.47
C PRO A 35 4.24 1.65 8.16
N ILE A 36 3.19 1.87 7.37
CA ILE A 36 2.64 3.22 7.11
C ILE A 36 2.21 3.88 8.42
N LEU A 37 1.42 3.16 9.24
CA LEU A 37 1.01 3.67 10.56
C LEU A 37 2.21 3.94 11.48
N GLN A 38 3.19 3.03 11.47
CA GLN A 38 4.41 3.18 12.27
C GLN A 38 5.21 4.43 11.86
N ARG A 39 5.35 4.69 10.56
CA ARG A 39 6.08 5.85 10.03
C ARG A 39 5.50 7.16 10.54
N ILE A 40 4.17 7.30 10.58
CA ILE A 40 3.52 8.53 11.07
C ILE A 40 3.46 8.65 12.60
N GLY A 41 4.15 7.77 13.33
CA GLY A 41 4.24 7.79 14.79
C GLY A 41 3.42 6.72 15.51
N GLY A 42 2.83 5.76 14.79
CA GLY A 42 2.26 4.51 15.31
C GLY A 42 0.93 4.60 16.04
N VAL A 43 0.55 5.79 16.54
CA VAL A 43 -0.62 5.94 17.42
C VAL A 43 -1.65 6.91 16.85
N VAL A 44 -1.21 8.03 16.26
CA VAL A 44 -2.10 9.07 15.75
C VAL A 44 -2.24 8.91 14.23
N PRO A 45 -3.37 8.38 13.72
CA PRO A 45 -3.52 8.01 12.31
C PRO A 45 -3.69 9.20 11.36
N THR A 46 -3.78 10.42 11.91
CA THR A 46 -3.94 11.68 11.18
C THR A 46 -2.62 12.44 11.02
N ASN A 47 -1.52 11.92 11.57
CA ASN A 47 -0.20 12.50 11.36
C ASN A 47 0.24 12.33 9.91
N VAL A 48 1.06 13.28 9.45
CA VAL A 48 1.66 13.28 8.12
C VAL A 48 3.16 13.39 8.27
N VAL A 49 3.90 12.58 7.52
CA VAL A 49 5.36 12.66 7.43
C VAL A 49 5.74 12.98 6.00
N SER A 50 6.32 14.16 5.78
CA SER A 50 6.79 14.57 4.46
C SER A 50 8.15 13.95 4.13
N GLY A 51 8.31 13.54 2.88
CA GLY A 51 9.51 12.89 2.34
C GLY A 51 9.15 11.64 1.53
N TYR A 52 10.01 11.32 0.56
CA TYR A 52 9.91 10.07 -0.18
C TYR A 52 10.39 8.91 0.68
N HIS A 53 9.49 7.96 0.87
CA HIS A 53 9.65 6.88 1.82
C HIS A 53 9.16 5.57 1.21
N PRO A 54 9.65 4.41 1.68
CA PRO A 54 9.10 3.13 1.24
C PRO A 54 7.58 3.00 1.44
N GLU A 55 7.05 3.68 2.45
CA GLU A 55 5.65 3.74 2.85
C GLU A 55 4.82 4.79 2.08
N ASP A 56 5.48 5.62 1.26
CA ASP A 56 4.84 6.58 0.35
C ASP A 56 4.43 5.82 -0.93
N VAL A 57 3.23 5.23 -0.89
CA VAL A 57 2.74 4.27 -1.88
C VAL A 57 2.26 4.97 -3.15
N ASP A 58 1.72 6.18 -3.02
CA ASP A 58 1.28 6.99 -4.16
C ASP A 58 2.37 7.92 -4.73
N LEU A 59 3.52 8.00 -4.05
CA LEU A 59 4.70 8.78 -4.43
C LEU A 59 4.40 10.29 -4.48
N ASP A 60 3.51 10.77 -3.61
CA ASP A 60 3.17 12.20 -3.48
C ASP A 60 4.15 12.97 -2.58
N GLY A 61 5.09 12.27 -1.92
CA GLY A 61 6.06 12.83 -0.99
C GLY A 61 5.53 13.05 0.42
N ASN A 62 4.40 12.46 0.79
CA ASN A 62 3.81 12.53 2.12
C ASN A 62 3.20 11.18 2.53
N VAL A 63 3.73 10.59 3.60
CA VAL A 63 3.16 9.37 4.17
C VAL A 63 1.94 9.72 5.04
N LYS A 64 0.78 9.16 4.71
CA LYS A 64 -0.51 9.35 5.41
C LYS A 64 -1.23 8.01 5.60
N TYR A 65 -1.76 7.79 6.81
CA TYR A 65 -2.57 6.59 7.09
C TYR A 65 -4.08 6.80 6.90
N THR A 66 -4.58 8.03 7.01
CA THR A 66 -6.00 8.38 6.80
C THR A 66 -6.13 9.71 6.07
N GLY A 67 -7.35 10.05 5.66
CA GLY A 67 -7.64 11.24 4.86
C GLY A 67 -7.60 10.95 3.36
N SER A 68 -7.73 12.01 2.55
CA SER A 68 -7.56 11.92 1.10
C SER A 68 -6.10 11.61 0.76
N ASP A 69 -5.90 10.85 -0.32
CA ASP A 69 -4.57 10.47 -0.83
C ASP A 69 -3.71 9.86 0.29
N ASN A 70 -4.26 8.79 0.90
CA ASN A 70 -3.57 8.01 1.91
C ASN A 70 -2.97 6.74 1.30
N ASP A 71 -1.86 6.28 1.89
CA ASP A 71 -1.06 5.18 1.35
C ASP A 71 -1.68 3.81 1.57
N ARG A 72 -2.61 3.68 2.54
CA ARG A 72 -3.23 2.39 2.85
C ARG A 72 -4.32 1.99 1.86
N ASP A 73 -4.97 2.95 1.22
CA ASP A 73 -6.10 2.67 0.34
C ASP A 73 -5.68 1.96 -0.96
N PRO A 74 -4.56 2.32 -1.63
CA PRO A 74 -4.02 1.55 -2.74
C PRO A 74 -3.76 0.07 -2.41
N ILE A 75 -3.29 -0.24 -1.20
CA ILE A 75 -3.06 -1.60 -0.71
C ILE A 75 -4.39 -2.37 -0.67
N LEU A 76 -5.42 -1.79 -0.04
CA LEU A 76 -6.75 -2.39 0.05
C LEU A 76 -7.37 -2.61 -1.33
N GLN A 77 -7.26 -1.63 -2.23
CA GLN A 77 -7.75 -1.72 -3.60
C GLN A 77 -7.08 -2.87 -4.37
N ASN A 78 -5.77 -3.04 -4.23
CA ASN A 78 -5.03 -4.05 -4.96
C ASN A 78 -5.32 -5.48 -4.48
N ILE A 79 -5.81 -5.68 -3.25
CA ILE A 79 -6.28 -6.99 -2.75
C ILE A 79 -7.78 -7.26 -3.00
N GLY A 80 -8.54 -6.34 -3.62
CA GLY A 80 -9.96 -6.53 -3.93
C GLY A 80 -10.92 -5.50 -3.32
N GLY A 81 -10.39 -4.40 -2.77
CA GLY A 81 -11.09 -3.14 -2.51
C GLY A 81 -12.03 -3.09 -1.30
N VAL A 82 -12.63 -4.20 -0.90
CA VAL A 82 -13.63 -4.20 0.19
C VAL A 82 -13.52 -5.37 1.16
N VAL A 83 -12.77 -6.41 0.79
CA VAL A 83 -12.54 -7.58 1.64
C VAL A 83 -11.12 -7.53 2.20
N PRO A 84 -10.91 -7.01 3.42
CA PRO A 84 -9.58 -6.74 3.97
C PRO A 84 -8.78 -8.01 4.32
N THR A 85 -9.39 -9.19 4.20
CA THR A 85 -8.77 -10.49 4.46
C THR A 85 -8.20 -11.16 3.20
N ALA A 86 -8.41 -10.57 2.02
CA ALA A 86 -7.78 -11.06 0.81
C ALA A 86 -6.26 -10.79 0.83
N THR A 87 -5.48 -11.73 0.30
CA THR A 87 -4.03 -11.59 0.15
C THR A 87 -3.68 -11.80 -1.33
N ARG A 88 -2.63 -11.13 -1.80
CA ARG A 88 -2.22 -11.21 -3.20
C ARG A 88 -0.71 -11.30 -3.30
N GLN A 89 -0.19 -12.39 -3.85
CA GLN A 89 1.24 -12.49 -4.13
C GLN A 89 1.64 -11.49 -5.23
N GLU A 90 2.83 -10.91 -5.07
CA GLU A 90 3.49 -10.05 -6.04
C GLU A 90 3.73 -10.80 -7.37
N GLN A 91 3.96 -10.01 -8.41
CA GLN A 91 4.24 -10.48 -9.75
C GLN A 91 5.69 -10.92 -9.89
N LEU A 92 5.90 -12.10 -10.45
CA LEU A 92 7.19 -12.46 -11.02
C LEU A 92 7.29 -11.87 -12.44
N PRO A 93 8.47 -11.35 -12.86
CA PRO A 93 8.71 -10.82 -14.20
C PRO A 93 8.32 -11.76 -15.35
#